data_AF-A0A7Y5U2J4-F1
#
_entry.id   AF-A0A7Y5U2J4-F1
#
_cell.length_a   1.000
_cell.length_b   1.000
_cell.length_c   1.000
_cell.angle_alpha   90.00
_cell.angle_beta   90.00
_cell.angle_gamma   90.00
#
_symmetry.space_group_name_H-M   'P 1'
#
loop_
_entity.id
_entity.type
_entity.pdbx_description
1 polymer ?
#
loop_
_entity_poly.entity_id
_entity_poly.type
_entity_poly.pdbx_seq_one_letter_code
_entity_poly.pdbx_strand_id
1 'polypeptide(L)'
;MTTVIDAREVSKKFVLRHNASDIKARAMGILRAGERARTEEFWALRGVSIRIAHGDAIGLVGRNGSGKSTFLKLIAGIHRPSSGRLLVEERTRIGSMIELGTGFHPELTGQENVLLNTAIHGLTRAEALSIYDRIVEYSGLRHFMDVPIKNYSSGMHMRLGFAIAANMDPDVLLLDEIFAVGDEEFQKQCMATLQAFVESGRTILFVSHAPAAVRAICRRVCVLDDGHLRFDGDVEGGLAEYRRLMSRTPHKAVRADDNGSETAEDASSPRSVRSLVDAEGEWVYELLLAQGLRPDQYVMDVGCGSFAAAARLLPYMMQSHYWGYEQTMDRYLAGVHSELPKAGVAAERGHFVVNEEFDFSGVPHAFDYAIASSLLRRLPLNAVARCFASVVRKLTPEGRFFVTWAEPGPDLFEPRQQPDGATTSADWPPYHHDFDVLARLAELAGGRIERLPDAHHPRGESLLVIAPNARSSVSHSTDHRI
;
A
#
# COMPACT_ATOMS: atom_id res chain seq x y z
N MET A 1 -12.11 25.44 18.78
CA MET A 1 -11.29 24.75 17.77
C MET A 1 -11.94 23.40 17.48
N THR A 2 -12.35 23.16 16.24
CA THR A 2 -12.91 21.89 15.79
C THR A 2 -11.80 20.86 15.60
N THR A 3 -12.02 19.63 16.03
CA THR A 3 -11.03 18.54 15.96
C THR A 3 -11.08 17.92 14.57
N VAL A 4 -9.93 17.87 13.88
CA VAL A 4 -9.80 17.25 12.55
C VAL A 4 -9.34 15.79 12.64
N ILE A 5 -8.50 15.47 13.63
CA ILE A 5 -8.04 14.09 13.91
C ILE A 5 -8.17 13.80 15.40
N ASP A 6 -8.81 12.69 15.75
CA ASP A 6 -9.01 12.22 17.12
C ASP A 6 -8.51 10.78 17.27
N ALA A 7 -7.34 10.62 17.87
CA ALA A 7 -6.77 9.34 18.25
C ALA A 7 -7.07 9.06 19.73
N ARG A 8 -7.69 7.92 20.02
CA ARG A 8 -8.05 7.47 21.37
C ARG A 8 -7.49 6.08 21.62
N GLU A 9 -6.51 6.01 22.52
CA GLU A 9 -5.83 4.77 22.96
C GLU A 9 -5.32 3.91 21.79
N VAL A 10 -4.88 4.57 20.72
CA VAL A 10 -4.45 3.92 19.49
C VAL A 10 -3.20 3.10 19.73
N SER A 11 -3.28 1.82 19.42
CA SER A 11 -2.13 0.90 19.47
C SER A 11 -1.93 0.22 18.12
N LYS A 12 -0.68 -0.08 17.78
CA LYS A 12 -0.33 -0.81 16.56
C LYS A 12 0.69 -1.89 16.87
N LYS A 13 0.29 -3.13 16.61
CA LYS A 13 1.11 -4.33 16.70
C LYS A 13 1.48 -4.81 15.29
N PHE A 14 2.73 -5.20 15.12
CA PHE A 14 3.26 -5.93 13.99
C PHE A 14 3.74 -7.31 14.45
N VAL A 15 3.68 -8.28 13.55
CA VAL A 15 4.16 -9.63 13.80
C VAL A 15 5.46 -9.78 13.02
N LEU A 16 6.58 -9.77 13.72
CA LEU A 16 7.90 -10.01 13.13
C LEU A 16 8.09 -11.51 13.00
N ARG A 17 8.33 -11.99 11.79
CA ARG A 17 8.72 -13.37 11.54
C ARG A 17 10.23 -13.39 11.32
N HIS A 18 10.96 -13.97 12.26
CA HIS A 18 12.39 -14.17 12.09
C HIS A 18 12.61 -15.34 11.14
N ASN A 19 12.89 -15.03 9.87
CA ASN A 19 13.42 -16.01 8.95
C ASN A 19 14.89 -16.24 9.32
N ALA A 20 15.27 -17.49 9.65
CA ALA A 20 16.66 -17.85 9.85
C ALA A 20 17.44 -17.51 8.58
N SER A 21 18.23 -16.43 8.64
CA SER A 21 18.85 -15.76 7.50
C SER A 21 20.14 -16.44 7.02
N ASP A 22 20.35 -17.71 7.35
CA ASP A 22 21.54 -18.42 6.93
C ASP A 22 21.22 -19.38 5.79
N ILE A 23 21.67 -19.02 4.58
CA ILE A 23 21.63 -19.87 3.38
C ILE A 23 22.27 -21.24 3.68
N LYS A 24 23.27 -21.28 4.58
CA LYS A 24 23.90 -22.51 5.05
C LYS A 24 23.02 -23.35 5.98
N ALA A 25 22.19 -22.73 6.82
CA ALA A 25 21.23 -23.43 7.66
C ALA A 25 20.08 -24.03 6.83
N ARG A 26 19.68 -23.39 5.73
CA ARG A 26 18.69 -23.93 4.77
C ARG A 26 19.18 -25.17 4.04
N ALA A 27 20.46 -25.24 3.67
CA ALA A 27 21.05 -26.42 3.04
C ALA A 27 21.16 -27.62 4.01
N MET A 28 21.41 -27.37 5.30
CA MET A 28 21.46 -28.42 6.35
C MET A 28 20.12 -28.70 7.04
N GLY A 29 19.10 -27.84 6.86
CA GLY A 29 17.77 -27.96 7.46
C GLY A 29 16.94 -29.14 6.96
N ILE A 30 17.41 -29.84 5.92
CA ILE A 30 16.83 -31.08 5.39
C ILE A 30 16.85 -32.21 6.45
N LEU A 31 17.64 -32.09 7.54
CA LEU A 31 17.73 -33.10 8.59
C LEU A 31 17.13 -32.71 9.96
N ARG A 32 16.54 -31.50 10.11
CA ARG A 32 15.89 -31.09 11.37
C ARG A 32 14.52 -30.47 11.12
N ALA A 33 13.53 -31.33 10.89
CA ALA A 33 12.13 -30.97 11.03
C ALA A 33 11.85 -30.64 12.51
N GLY A 34 11.84 -29.35 12.89
CA GLY A 34 11.50 -28.97 14.26
C GLY A 34 11.64 -27.50 14.63
N GLU A 35 12.48 -26.71 13.94
CA GLU A 35 12.64 -25.29 14.30
C GLU A 35 11.54 -24.44 13.65
N ARG A 36 10.43 -24.27 14.38
CA ARG A 36 9.39 -23.28 14.05
C ARG A 36 10.02 -21.89 13.97
N ALA A 37 9.78 -21.17 12.87
CA ALA A 37 10.18 -19.77 12.73
C ALA A 37 9.70 -18.97 13.95
N ARG A 38 10.64 -18.37 14.67
CA ARG A 38 10.33 -17.60 15.89
C ARG A 38 9.54 -16.37 15.47
N THR A 39 8.28 -16.32 15.88
CA THR A 39 7.41 -15.19 15.65
C THR A 39 7.49 -14.29 16.88
N GLU A 40 7.83 -13.02 16.70
CA GLU A 40 7.92 -12.03 17.76
C GLU A 40 6.89 -10.93 17.53
N GLU A 41 6.18 -10.55 18.59
CA GLU A 41 5.25 -9.44 18.53
C GLU A 41 6.00 -8.12 18.77
N PHE A 42 5.89 -7.19 17.83
CA PHE A 42 6.46 -5.86 17.94
C PHE A 42 5.35 -4.81 18.04
N TRP A 43 5.32 -4.08 19.15
CA TRP A 43 4.37 -2.99 19.34
C TRP A 43 5.01 -1.66 18.96
N ALA A 44 4.60 -1.12 17.82
CA ALA A 44 5.09 0.17 17.33
C ALA A 44 4.40 1.35 18.02
N LEU A 45 3.14 1.18 18.47
CA LEU A 45 2.37 2.17 19.23
C LEU A 45 1.55 1.48 20.30
N ARG A 46 1.40 2.11 21.47
CA ARG A 46 0.71 1.56 22.64
C ARG A 46 -0.10 2.65 23.35
N GLY A 47 -1.41 2.63 23.14
CA GLY A 47 -2.35 3.49 23.85
C GLY A 47 -2.19 4.98 23.58
N VAL A 48 -1.80 5.36 22.36
CA VAL A 48 -1.57 6.77 22.01
C VAL A 48 -2.91 7.51 21.88
N SER A 49 -3.09 8.56 22.68
CA SER A 49 -4.24 9.44 22.63
C SER A 49 -3.79 10.86 22.30
N ILE A 50 -4.27 11.40 21.19
CA ILE A 50 -3.95 12.77 20.73
C ILE A 50 -5.15 13.33 19.96
N ARG A 51 -5.51 14.58 20.27
CA ARG A 51 -6.49 15.36 19.52
C ARG A 51 -5.79 16.48 18.76
N ILE A 52 -6.04 16.57 17.47
CA ILE A 52 -5.46 17.55 16.55
C ILE A 52 -6.62 18.41 16.04
N ALA A 53 -6.51 19.72 16.21
CA ALA A 53 -7.49 20.67 15.72
C ALA A 53 -7.11 21.22 14.34
N HIS A 54 -8.10 21.79 13.65
CA HIS A 54 -7.83 22.58 12.45
C HIS A 54 -6.85 23.72 12.73
N GLY A 55 -5.86 23.87 11.86
CA GLY A 55 -4.82 24.89 11.97
C GLY A 55 -3.70 24.56 12.95
N ASP A 56 -3.71 23.37 13.55
CA ASP A 56 -2.61 22.91 14.40
C ASP A 56 -1.37 22.65 13.54
N ALA A 57 -0.23 23.22 13.95
CA ALA A 57 1.08 22.89 13.43
C ALA A 57 1.86 22.12 14.50
N ILE A 58 1.91 20.80 14.39
CA ILE A 58 2.44 19.90 15.42
C ILE A 58 3.74 19.26 14.95
N GLY A 59 4.77 19.38 15.78
CA GLY A 59 6.02 18.65 15.63
C GLY A 59 5.93 17.30 16.33
N LEU A 60 6.08 16.20 15.61
CA LEU A 60 6.12 14.86 16.20
C LEU A 60 7.58 14.39 16.28
N VAL A 61 8.14 14.37 17.49
CA VAL A 61 9.57 14.10 17.75
C VAL A 61 9.74 12.84 18.61
N GLY A 62 10.90 12.21 18.52
CA GLY A 62 11.16 10.95 19.23
C GLY A 62 12.30 10.15 18.62
N ARG A 63 12.80 9.14 19.34
CA ARG A 63 13.89 8.26 18.87
C ARG A 63 13.52 7.53 17.56
N ASN A 64 14.53 7.03 16.87
CA ASN A 64 14.29 6.08 15.78
C ASN A 64 13.58 4.85 16.37
N GLY A 65 12.55 4.37 15.68
CA GLY A 65 11.70 3.28 16.17
C GLY A 65 10.66 3.66 17.23
N SER A 66 10.50 4.94 17.60
CA SER A 66 9.50 5.34 18.61
C SER A 66 8.03 5.29 18.13
N GLY A 67 7.79 5.00 16.85
CA GLY A 67 6.45 4.88 16.28
C GLY A 67 5.96 6.08 15.46
N LYS A 68 6.78 7.11 15.23
CA LYS A 68 6.41 8.35 14.49
C LYS A 68 5.81 8.07 13.10
N SER A 69 6.56 7.41 12.23
CA SER A 69 6.12 7.04 10.88
C SER A 69 4.92 6.08 10.93
N THR A 70 4.87 5.16 11.90
CA THR A 70 3.70 4.31 12.12
C THR A 70 2.46 5.14 12.43
N PHE A 71 2.58 6.16 13.27
CA PHE A 71 1.46 7.03 13.64
C PHE A 71 0.95 7.84 12.45
N LEU A 72 1.87 8.43 11.67
CA LEU A 72 1.55 9.07 10.39
C LEU A 72 0.82 8.11 9.43
N LYS A 73 1.31 6.87 9.27
CA LYS A 73 0.69 5.85 8.41
C LYS A 73 -0.71 5.45 8.89
N LEU A 74 -0.99 5.52 10.19
CA LEU A 74 -2.35 5.32 10.71
C LEU A 74 -3.26 6.49 10.32
N ILE A 75 -2.80 7.73 10.49
CA ILE A 75 -3.57 8.93 10.11
C ILE A 75 -3.84 8.96 8.60
N ALA A 76 -2.86 8.63 7.78
CA ALA A 76 -2.99 8.54 6.33
C ALA A 76 -3.87 7.37 5.86
N GLY A 77 -4.36 6.51 6.75
CA GLY A 77 -5.17 5.33 6.40
C GLY A 77 -4.40 4.19 5.73
N ILE A 78 -3.06 4.27 5.67
CA ILE A 78 -2.19 3.22 5.13
C ILE A 78 -2.27 1.97 6.02
N HIS A 79 -2.29 2.18 7.34
CA HIS A 79 -2.46 1.13 8.33
C HIS A 79 -3.72 1.38 9.16
N ARG A 80 -4.35 0.28 9.61
CA ARG A 80 -5.38 0.33 10.65
C ARG A 80 -4.77 0.10 12.04
N PRO A 81 -5.33 0.74 13.09
CA PRO A 81 -4.94 0.46 14.46
C PRO A 81 -5.23 -1.01 14.82
N SER A 82 -4.39 -1.61 15.67
CA SER A 82 -4.64 -2.94 16.24
C SER A 82 -5.63 -2.90 17.39
N SER A 83 -5.70 -1.77 18.10
CA SER A 83 -6.72 -1.45 19.11
C SER A 83 -6.84 0.06 19.28
N GLY A 84 -7.89 0.51 19.97
CA GLY A 84 -8.24 1.93 20.08
C GLY A 84 -9.00 2.43 18.86
N ARG A 85 -9.19 3.75 18.78
CA ARG A 85 -9.96 4.39 17.71
C ARG A 85 -9.20 5.59 17.15
N LEU A 86 -9.12 5.67 15.83
CA LEU A 86 -8.61 6.83 15.11
C LEU A 86 -9.70 7.35 14.19
N LEU A 87 -10.09 8.60 14.38
CA LEU A 87 -11.09 9.28 13.57
C LEU A 87 -10.45 10.46 12.85
N VAL A 88 -10.82 10.63 11.58
CA VAL A 88 -10.54 11.81 10.77
C VAL A 88 -11.89 12.40 10.40
N GLU A 89 -12.03 13.73 10.50
CA GLU A 89 -13.25 14.43 10.10
C GLU A 89 -13.61 14.12 8.63
N GLU A 90 -14.90 13.94 8.36
CA GLU A 90 -15.38 13.62 7.01
C GLU A 90 -14.96 14.70 6.01
N ARG A 91 -14.63 14.27 4.78
CA ARG A 91 -14.17 15.14 3.67
C ARG A 91 -12.83 15.84 3.89
N THR A 92 -12.14 15.59 5.00
CA THR A 92 -10.76 16.06 5.20
C THR A 92 -9.85 15.45 4.14
N ARG A 93 -9.20 16.30 3.34
CA ARG A 93 -8.17 15.88 2.40
C ARG A 93 -6.82 15.83 3.11
N ILE A 94 -6.27 14.62 3.23
CA ILE A 94 -4.93 14.41 3.77
C ILE A 94 -3.92 14.38 2.62
N GLY A 95 -3.01 15.35 2.61
CA GLY A 95 -1.78 15.30 1.82
C GLY A 95 -0.69 14.65 2.65
N SER A 96 0.09 13.75 2.06
CA SER A 96 1.03 12.93 2.82
C SER A 96 2.33 12.70 2.05
N MET A 97 3.45 13.02 2.69
CA MET A 97 4.79 12.57 2.31
C MET A 97 5.37 11.74 3.45
N ILE A 98 4.97 10.47 3.51
CA ILE A 98 5.44 9.54 4.53
C ILE A 98 6.39 8.57 3.85
N GLU A 99 7.70 8.73 4.07
CA GLU A 99 8.78 8.04 3.33
C GLU A 99 8.97 8.57 1.90
N LEU A 100 10.23 8.75 1.50
CA LEU A 100 10.61 9.22 0.17
C LEU A 100 10.05 8.25 -0.90
N GLY A 101 9.10 8.73 -1.70
CA GLY A 101 8.59 8.00 -2.86
C GLY A 101 7.40 7.07 -2.59
N THR A 102 6.78 7.08 -1.41
CA THR A 102 5.51 6.35 -1.24
C THR A 102 4.44 6.90 -2.16
N GLY A 103 3.86 6.03 -2.97
CA GLY A 103 2.85 6.39 -3.95
C GLY A 103 3.40 6.59 -5.36
N PHE A 104 4.73 6.62 -5.54
CA PHE A 104 5.31 6.52 -6.87
C PHE A 104 5.36 5.07 -7.35
N HIS A 105 5.18 4.93 -8.65
CA HIS A 105 5.35 3.70 -9.37
C HIS A 105 6.59 3.84 -10.28
N PRO A 106 7.63 3.01 -10.10
CA PRO A 106 8.95 3.20 -10.71
C PRO A 106 8.93 3.19 -12.25
N GLU A 107 8.04 2.38 -12.84
CA GLU A 107 7.89 2.28 -14.29
C GLU A 107 7.07 3.41 -14.93
N LEU A 108 6.34 4.23 -14.16
CA LEU A 108 5.61 5.35 -14.75
C LEU A 108 6.52 6.57 -14.83
N THR A 109 6.25 7.42 -15.83
CA THR A 109 6.92 8.70 -15.99
C THR A 109 6.60 9.64 -14.82
N GLY A 110 7.34 10.75 -14.69
CA GLY A 110 7.00 11.80 -13.72
C GLY A 110 5.55 12.28 -13.87
N GLN A 111 5.10 12.49 -15.11
CA GLN A 111 3.76 12.95 -15.41
C GLN A 111 2.69 11.97 -14.93
N GLU A 112 2.86 10.70 -15.26
CA GLU A 112 1.90 9.65 -14.89
C GLU A 112 1.89 9.42 -13.38
N ASN A 113 3.03 9.59 -12.72
CA ASN A 113 3.12 9.56 -11.26
C ASN A 113 2.42 10.74 -10.59
N VAL A 114 2.43 11.95 -11.18
CA VAL A 114 1.62 13.08 -10.71
C VAL A 114 0.14 12.72 -10.79
N LEU A 115 -0.30 12.19 -11.93
CA LEU A 115 -1.69 11.78 -12.14
C LEU A 115 -2.11 10.64 -11.17
N LEU A 116 -1.25 9.65 -10.97
CA LEU A 116 -1.49 8.55 -10.03
C LEU A 116 -1.64 9.05 -8.59
N ASN A 117 -0.69 9.89 -8.12
CA ASN A 117 -0.72 10.38 -6.75
C ASN A 117 -1.93 11.28 -6.50
N THR A 118 -2.21 12.22 -7.41
CA THR A 118 -3.40 13.09 -7.31
C THR A 118 -4.69 12.31 -7.16
N ALA A 119 -4.85 11.20 -7.88
CA ALA A 119 -6.04 10.37 -7.76
C ALA A 119 -6.09 9.48 -6.52
N ILE A 120 -4.96 8.98 -6.04
CA ILE A 120 -4.89 8.33 -4.71
C ILE A 120 -5.40 9.30 -3.63
N HIS A 121 -5.13 10.61 -3.79
CA HIS A 121 -5.62 11.67 -2.91
C HIS A 121 -7.01 12.21 -3.30
N GLY A 122 -7.72 11.54 -4.22
CA GLY A 122 -9.12 11.82 -4.55
C GLY A 122 -9.35 12.99 -5.50
N LEU A 123 -8.35 13.42 -6.26
CA LEU A 123 -8.55 14.38 -7.36
C LEU A 123 -9.04 13.66 -8.60
N THR A 124 -9.92 14.31 -9.34
CA THR A 124 -10.27 13.93 -10.72
C THR A 124 -9.10 14.22 -11.66
N ARG A 125 -9.11 13.58 -12.83
CA ARG A 125 -8.11 13.84 -13.87
C ARG A 125 -8.09 15.32 -14.31
N ALA A 126 -9.24 15.98 -14.37
CA ALA A 126 -9.33 17.39 -14.72
C ALA A 126 -8.69 18.29 -13.65
N GLU A 127 -8.95 18.01 -12.37
CA GLU A 127 -8.32 18.72 -11.25
C GLU A 127 -6.80 18.50 -11.26
N ALA A 128 -6.35 17.24 -11.44
CA ALA A 128 -4.94 16.90 -11.53
C ALA A 128 -4.22 17.66 -12.66
N LEU A 129 -4.84 17.74 -13.84
CA LEU A 129 -4.29 18.50 -14.96
C LEU A 129 -4.28 20.01 -14.72
N SER A 130 -5.27 20.56 -13.98
CA SER A 130 -5.30 22.00 -13.68
C SER A 130 -4.19 22.44 -12.72
N ILE A 131 -3.63 21.51 -11.95
CA ILE A 131 -2.50 21.77 -11.02
C ILE A 131 -1.15 21.26 -11.57
N TYR A 132 -1.15 20.51 -12.67
CA TYR A 132 0.03 19.84 -13.22
C TYR A 132 1.18 20.80 -13.52
N ASP A 133 0.93 21.89 -14.26
CA ASP A 133 2.00 22.84 -14.61
C ASP A 133 2.61 23.51 -13.39
N ARG A 134 1.81 23.75 -12.33
CA ARG A 134 2.33 24.27 -11.06
C ARG A 134 3.23 23.27 -10.36
N ILE A 135 2.88 21.98 -10.38
CA ILE A 135 3.72 20.90 -9.83
C ILE A 135 5.04 20.79 -10.60
N VAL A 136 4.98 20.83 -11.94
CA VAL A 136 6.17 20.75 -12.79
C VAL A 136 7.10 21.93 -12.53
N GLU A 137 6.55 23.14 -12.47
CA GLU A 137 7.33 24.35 -12.21
C GLU A 137 7.93 24.32 -10.80
N TYR A 138 7.13 23.97 -9.79
CA TYR A 138 7.58 23.91 -8.40
C TYR A 138 8.70 22.88 -8.22
N SER A 139 8.59 21.70 -8.84
CA SER A 139 9.61 20.66 -8.74
C SER A 139 10.89 20.99 -9.52
N GLY A 140 10.82 21.87 -10.52
CA GLY A 140 11.91 22.17 -11.44
C GLY A 140 12.31 20.97 -12.33
N LEU A 141 11.41 20.02 -12.55
CA LEU A 141 11.69 18.75 -13.25
C LEU A 141 11.11 18.67 -14.66
N ARG A 142 10.82 19.80 -15.32
CA ARG A 142 10.15 19.86 -16.63
C ARG A 142 10.73 18.91 -17.67
N HIS A 143 12.06 18.82 -17.78
CA HIS A 143 12.75 17.97 -18.74
C HIS A 143 12.81 16.47 -18.37
N PHE A 144 12.32 16.10 -17.18
CA PHE A 144 12.29 14.71 -16.72
C PHE A 144 10.88 14.15 -16.63
N MET A 145 9.83 14.96 -16.83
CA MET A 145 8.45 14.54 -16.60
C MET A 145 7.98 13.39 -17.50
N ASP A 146 8.62 13.17 -18.64
CA ASP A 146 8.40 12.06 -19.58
C ASP A 146 9.36 10.87 -19.34
N VAL A 147 10.22 10.94 -18.32
CA VAL A 147 11.17 9.89 -17.95
C VAL A 147 10.60 9.05 -16.81
N PRO A 148 10.72 7.71 -16.84
CA PRO A 148 10.35 6.84 -15.73
C PRO A 148 11.00 7.24 -14.40
N ILE A 149 10.22 7.27 -13.31
CA ILE A 149 10.69 7.71 -11.99
C ILE A 149 11.83 6.85 -11.44
N LYS A 150 11.97 5.59 -11.85
CA LYS A 150 13.14 4.76 -11.47
C LYS A 150 14.50 5.35 -11.86
N ASN A 151 14.52 6.27 -12.83
CA ASN A 151 15.72 6.96 -13.29
C ASN A 151 15.96 8.30 -12.56
N TYR A 152 15.09 8.68 -11.63
CA TYR A 152 15.23 9.91 -10.85
C TYR A 152 16.20 9.69 -9.69
N SER A 153 16.96 10.73 -9.34
CA SER A 153 17.70 10.74 -8.06
C SER A 153 16.75 10.87 -6.87
N SER A 154 17.22 10.55 -5.67
CA SER A 154 16.45 10.74 -4.43
C SER A 154 16.01 12.20 -4.22
N GLY A 155 16.81 13.18 -4.65
CA GLY A 155 16.44 14.59 -4.62
C GLY A 155 15.32 14.93 -5.59
N MET A 156 15.29 14.32 -6.78
CA MET A 156 14.20 14.49 -7.74
C MET A 156 12.90 13.83 -7.24
N HIS A 157 12.99 12.65 -6.62
CA HIS A 157 11.83 12.02 -5.96
C HIS A 157 11.21 12.93 -4.92
N MET A 158 12.04 13.49 -4.03
CA MET A 158 11.59 14.40 -3.01
C MET A 158 10.94 15.65 -3.61
N ARG A 159 11.60 16.28 -4.60
CA ARG A 159 11.11 17.47 -5.28
C ARG A 159 9.72 17.25 -5.86
N LEU A 160 9.54 16.15 -6.59
CA LEU A 160 8.26 15.83 -7.19
C LEU A 160 7.21 15.50 -6.12
N GLY A 161 7.55 14.69 -5.12
CA GLY A 161 6.63 14.32 -4.05
C GLY A 161 6.12 15.52 -3.26
N PHE A 162 7.02 16.46 -2.92
CA PHE A 162 6.65 17.68 -2.23
C PHE A 162 5.83 18.62 -3.10
N ALA A 163 6.23 18.79 -4.37
CA ALA A 163 5.48 19.59 -5.33
C ALA A 163 4.03 19.09 -5.46
N ILE A 164 3.85 17.77 -5.55
CA ILE A 164 2.52 17.14 -5.60
C ILE A 164 1.74 17.44 -4.30
N ALA A 165 2.29 17.08 -3.14
CA ALA A 165 1.60 17.20 -1.86
C ALA A 165 1.21 18.66 -1.52
N ALA A 166 2.09 19.62 -1.83
CA ALA A 166 1.83 21.04 -1.59
C ALA A 166 0.79 21.64 -2.54
N ASN A 167 0.70 21.18 -3.79
CA ASN A 167 -0.22 21.73 -4.79
C ASN A 167 -1.62 21.08 -4.79
N MET A 168 -1.80 19.98 -4.06
CA MET A 168 -3.12 19.34 -3.85
C MET A 168 -4.07 20.13 -2.95
N ASP A 169 -3.56 21.17 -2.29
CA ASP A 169 -4.30 21.99 -1.32
C ASP A 169 -4.98 21.17 -0.19
N PRO A 170 -4.22 20.33 0.55
CA PRO A 170 -4.79 19.47 1.59
C PRO A 170 -5.21 20.23 2.85
N ASP A 171 -6.22 19.73 3.56
CA ASP A 171 -6.65 20.24 4.87
C ASP A 171 -5.63 19.89 5.97
N VAL A 172 -5.03 18.69 5.84
CA VAL A 172 -3.98 18.18 6.72
C VAL A 172 -2.78 17.74 5.89
N LEU A 173 -1.60 18.27 6.19
CA LEU A 173 -0.35 17.87 5.56
C LEU A 173 0.52 17.06 6.54
N LEU A 174 0.81 15.82 6.17
CA LEU A 174 1.65 14.87 6.92
C LEU A 174 3.03 14.80 6.28
N LEU A 175 4.09 15.07 7.06
CA LEU A 175 5.45 15.16 6.55
C LEU A 175 6.40 14.32 7.40
N ASP A 176 7.10 13.37 6.77
CA ASP A 176 8.09 12.51 7.42
C ASP A 176 9.50 12.80 6.89
N GLU A 177 10.34 13.45 7.71
CA GLU A 177 11.77 13.66 7.47
C GLU A 177 12.15 14.30 6.12
N ILE A 178 11.29 15.20 5.62
CA ILE A 178 11.43 15.76 4.28
C ILE A 178 12.71 16.59 4.06
N PHE A 179 13.35 17.18 5.07
CA PHE A 179 14.49 18.09 4.85
C PHE A 179 15.85 17.40 4.75
N ALA A 180 15.91 16.07 4.80
CA ALA A 180 17.19 15.34 4.80
C ALA A 180 17.86 15.24 3.42
N VAL A 181 17.10 15.47 2.34
CA VAL A 181 17.54 15.37 0.95
C VAL A 181 17.15 16.66 0.21
N GLY A 182 17.82 17.00 -0.89
CA GLY A 182 17.53 18.22 -1.67
C GLY A 182 18.52 19.36 -1.45
N ASP A 183 18.62 20.23 -2.45
CA ASP A 183 19.48 21.41 -2.44
C ASP A 183 18.95 22.51 -1.49
N GLU A 184 19.83 23.42 -1.07
CA GLU A 184 19.50 24.48 -0.11
C GLU A 184 18.36 25.39 -0.60
N GLU A 185 18.29 25.63 -1.92
CA GLU A 185 17.27 26.48 -2.53
C GLU A 185 15.89 25.82 -2.43
N PHE A 186 15.79 24.53 -2.74
CA PHE A 186 14.57 23.76 -2.61
C PHE A 186 14.12 23.64 -1.15
N GLN A 187 15.06 23.47 -0.21
CA GLN A 187 14.73 23.47 1.22
C GLN A 187 14.13 24.80 1.69
N LYS A 188 14.67 25.94 1.22
CA LYS A 188 14.09 27.27 1.48
C LYS A 188 12.68 27.40 0.91
N GLN A 189 12.48 26.94 -0.33
CA GLN A 189 11.17 26.94 -0.99
C GLN A 189 10.14 26.08 -0.22
N CYS A 190 10.53 24.88 0.21
CA CYS A 190 9.70 24.02 1.06
C CYS A 190 9.34 24.72 2.37
N MET A 191 10.32 25.31 3.06
CA MET A 191 10.07 26.02 4.33
C MET A 191 9.08 27.17 4.17
N ALA A 192 9.25 28.00 3.13
CA ALA A 192 8.33 29.09 2.82
C ALA A 192 6.90 28.58 2.54
N THR A 193 6.80 27.44 1.84
CA THR A 193 5.51 26.80 1.55
C THR A 193 4.84 26.31 2.84
N LEU A 194 5.59 25.66 3.74
CA LEU A 194 5.04 25.20 5.02
C LEU A 194 4.59 26.36 5.90
N GLN A 195 5.33 27.46 5.92
CA GLN A 195 4.93 28.67 6.65
C GLN A 195 3.60 29.23 6.10
N ALA A 196 3.46 29.32 4.77
CA ALA A 196 2.21 29.74 4.15
C ALA A 196 1.02 28.80 4.46
N PHE A 197 1.27 27.48 4.56
CA PHE A 197 0.25 26.53 5.02
C PHE A 197 -0.19 26.82 6.45
N VAL A 198 0.75 27.08 7.37
CA VAL A 198 0.40 27.44 8.76
C VAL A 198 -0.35 28.77 8.83
N GLU A 199 0.08 29.78 8.06
CA GLU A 199 -0.55 31.10 8.02
C GLU A 199 -1.97 31.07 7.44
N SER A 200 -2.23 30.18 6.48
CA SER A 200 -3.57 29.96 5.92
C SER A 200 -4.50 29.12 6.81
N GLY A 201 -4.05 28.73 8.01
CA GLY A 201 -4.83 27.96 8.97
C GLY A 201 -4.98 26.48 8.61
N ARG A 202 -4.13 25.95 7.73
CA ARG A 202 -4.08 24.52 7.43
C ARG A 202 -3.35 23.76 8.53
N THR A 203 -3.67 22.48 8.66
CA THR A 203 -3.11 21.62 9.69
C THR A 203 -1.84 20.94 9.19
N ILE A 204 -0.78 20.92 9.99
CA ILE A 204 0.47 20.23 9.65
C ILE A 204 0.87 19.28 10.78
N LEU A 205 1.19 18.05 10.42
CA LEU A 205 1.90 17.09 11.27
C LEU A 205 3.29 16.85 10.69
N PHE A 206 4.31 17.34 11.40
CA PHE A 206 5.68 17.36 10.91
C PHE A 206 6.58 16.50 11.79
N VAL A 207 7.06 15.37 11.25
CA VAL A 207 8.09 14.57 11.88
C VAL A 207 9.47 15.08 11.47
N SER A 208 10.24 15.50 12.46
CA SER A 208 11.59 16.01 12.25
C SER A 208 12.48 15.81 13.46
N HIS A 209 13.75 15.51 13.17
CA HIS A 209 14.81 15.47 14.15
C HIS A 209 15.55 16.81 14.29
N ALA A 210 15.20 17.83 13.47
CA ALA A 210 15.85 19.13 13.43
C ALA A 210 15.09 20.16 14.31
N PRO A 211 15.60 20.53 15.50
CA PRO A 211 14.90 21.43 16.41
C PRO A 211 14.63 22.82 15.81
N ALA A 212 15.51 23.30 14.93
CA ALA A 212 15.33 24.58 14.25
C ALA A 212 14.08 24.59 13.34
N ALA A 213 13.88 23.53 12.55
CA ALA A 213 12.70 23.40 11.70
C ALA A 213 11.41 23.26 12.52
N VAL A 214 11.45 22.47 13.61
CA VAL A 214 10.31 22.34 14.52
C VAL A 214 9.92 23.69 15.12
N ARG A 215 10.89 24.51 15.56
CA ARG A 215 10.61 25.87 16.07
C ARG A 215 10.06 26.82 15.01
N ALA A 216 10.50 26.67 13.77
CA ALA A 216 10.09 27.57 12.68
C ALA A 216 8.65 27.30 12.22
N ILE A 217 8.19 26.05 12.30
CA ILE A 217 6.91 25.62 11.72
C ILE A 217 5.85 25.35 12.80
N CYS A 218 6.24 24.67 13.88
CA CYS A 218 5.28 24.11 14.83
C CYS A 218 5.00 25.06 15.99
N ARG A 219 3.78 24.98 16.55
CA ARG A 219 3.40 25.66 17.79
C ARG A 219 3.14 24.71 18.96
N ARG A 220 3.04 23.42 18.65
CA ARG A 220 2.82 22.33 19.59
C ARG A 220 3.77 21.19 19.23
N VAL A 221 4.26 20.46 20.23
CA VAL A 221 5.15 19.32 20.04
C VAL A 221 4.63 18.13 20.81
N CYS A 222 4.63 16.97 20.14
CA CYS A 222 4.32 15.68 20.72
C CYS A 222 5.58 14.82 20.71
N VAL A 223 5.91 14.23 21.85
CA VAL A 223 7.10 13.40 22.02
C VAL A 223 6.69 11.94 22.14
N LEU A 224 7.09 11.12 21.17
CA LEU A 224 6.92 9.67 21.19
C LEU A 224 8.20 8.96 21.65
N ASP A 225 8.03 7.99 22.53
CA ASP A 225 9.11 7.12 23.03
C ASP A 225 8.58 5.69 23.19
N ASP A 226 9.24 4.73 22.54
CA ASP A 226 8.88 3.31 22.58
C ASP A 226 7.37 3.03 22.37
N GLY A 227 6.76 3.74 21.41
CA GLY A 227 5.35 3.62 21.08
C GLY A 227 4.38 4.36 22.00
N HIS A 228 4.86 5.08 23.01
CA HIS A 228 4.03 5.86 23.94
C HIS A 228 4.17 7.36 23.73
N LEU A 229 3.06 8.10 23.89
CA LEU A 229 3.06 9.55 23.97
C LEU A 229 3.54 10.00 25.35
N ARG A 230 4.75 10.57 25.40
CA ARG A 230 5.39 11.03 26.65
C ARG A 230 5.06 12.47 26.98
N PHE A 231 4.88 13.30 25.95
CA PHE A 231 4.65 14.71 26.10
C PHE A 231 3.78 15.22 24.96
N ASP A 232 2.92 16.17 25.28
CA ASP A 232 2.06 16.88 24.35
C ASP A 232 1.85 18.30 24.89
N GLY A 233 2.41 19.31 24.23
CA GLY A 233 2.42 20.67 24.76
C GLY A 233 3.20 21.65 23.87
N ASP A 234 3.73 22.71 24.48
CA ASP A 234 4.48 23.74 23.75
C ASP A 234 5.82 23.22 23.20
N VAL A 235 6.36 23.96 22.22
CA VAL A 235 7.57 23.59 21.49
C VAL A 235 8.79 23.46 22.39
N GLU A 236 9.00 24.41 23.31
CA GLU A 236 10.21 24.39 24.14
C GLU A 236 10.14 23.29 25.20
N GLY A 237 8.96 23.06 25.79
CA GLY A 237 8.71 21.91 26.66
C GLY A 237 8.98 20.58 25.95
N GLY A 238 8.44 20.42 24.74
CA GLY A 238 8.62 19.19 23.95
C GLY A 238 10.06 18.97 23.51
N LEU A 239 10.77 20.00 23.07
CA LEU A 239 12.19 19.92 22.70
C LEU A 239 13.11 19.71 23.90
N ALA A 240 12.75 20.22 25.08
CA ALA A 240 13.45 19.90 26.33
C ALA A 240 13.28 18.42 26.69
N GLU A 241 12.06 17.89 26.60
CA GLU A 241 11.78 16.48 26.88
C GLU A 241 12.47 15.55 25.86
N TYR A 242 12.44 15.91 24.57
CA TYR A 242 13.18 15.19 23.54
C TYR A 242 14.69 15.16 23.80
N ARG A 243 15.29 16.27 24.25
CA ARG A 243 16.72 16.31 24.65
C ARG A 243 17.01 15.43 25.87
N ARG A 244 16.13 15.39 26.87
CA ARG A 244 16.24 14.48 28.01
C ARG A 244 16.16 13.02 27.56
N LEU A 245 15.28 12.71 26.61
CA LEU A 245 15.24 11.38 26.01
C LEU A 245 16.54 11.08 25.27
N MET A 246 17.10 11.97 24.45
CA MET A 246 18.36 11.69 23.73
C MET A 246 19.57 11.49 24.66
N SER A 247 19.62 12.18 25.80
CA SER A 247 20.74 12.11 26.75
C SER A 247 20.72 10.85 27.64
N ARG A 248 19.61 10.11 27.70
CA ARG A 248 19.52 8.84 28.42
C ARG A 248 20.03 7.70 27.54
N THR A 249 21.32 7.35 27.61
CA THR A 249 21.86 6.15 26.95
C THR A 249 21.05 4.90 27.37
N PRO A 250 20.57 4.05 26.43
CA PRO A 250 19.87 2.83 26.82
C PRO A 250 20.87 1.78 27.33
N HIS A 251 20.83 1.49 28.63
CA HIS A 251 21.29 0.21 29.17
C HIS A 251 20.26 -0.85 28.78
N LYS A 252 20.53 -1.64 27.74
CA LYS A 252 19.78 -2.87 27.47
C LYS A 252 20.33 -3.95 28.42
N ALA A 253 19.72 -4.08 29.60
CA ALA A 253 19.88 -5.26 30.43
C ALA A 253 19.05 -6.39 29.83
N VAL A 254 19.70 -7.34 29.17
CA VAL A 254 19.12 -8.64 28.87
C VAL A 254 19.06 -9.40 30.20
N ARG A 255 17.87 -9.57 30.77
CA ARG A 255 17.65 -10.57 31.82
C ARG A 255 17.26 -11.88 31.14
N ALA A 256 18.17 -12.84 31.23
CA ALA A 256 17.87 -14.26 31.14
C ALA A 256 17.33 -14.73 32.50
N ASP A 257 16.40 -15.69 32.45
CA ASP A 257 15.97 -16.68 33.45
C ASP A 257 14.62 -17.22 32.89
N ASP A 258 14.51 -18.38 32.26
CA ASP A 258 14.80 -19.79 32.58
C ASP A 258 13.70 -20.54 33.37
N ASN A 259 13.15 -21.52 32.65
CA ASN A 259 12.38 -22.73 32.98
C ASN A 259 11.06 -22.78 33.78
N GLY A 260 10.11 -23.53 33.20
CA GLY A 260 8.89 -24.06 33.83
C GLY A 260 8.00 -24.90 32.88
N SER A 261 8.36 -26.18 32.75
CA SER A 261 7.71 -27.39 32.19
C SER A 261 6.24 -27.43 31.69
N GLU A 262 6.11 -28.07 30.52
CA GLU A 262 5.09 -29.03 30.00
C GLU A 262 3.68 -29.17 30.62
N THR A 263 2.67 -29.12 29.74
CA THR A 263 1.70 -30.22 29.52
C THR A 263 1.15 -30.19 28.08
N ALA A 264 0.87 -31.38 27.56
CA ALA A 264 0.37 -31.67 26.22
C ALA A 264 -1.14 -31.96 26.21
N GLU A 265 -1.69 -32.06 24.98
CA GLU A 265 -3.06 -32.44 24.57
C GLU A 265 -4.09 -31.29 24.64
N ASP A 266 -4.97 -31.06 23.66
CA ASP A 266 -5.56 -31.98 22.69
C ASP A 266 -5.94 -31.27 21.37
N ALA A 267 -6.02 -32.05 20.29
CA ALA A 267 -6.33 -31.60 18.93
C ALA A 267 -7.82 -31.80 18.63
N SER A 268 -8.53 -30.73 18.22
CA SER A 268 -9.85 -30.86 17.60
C SER A 268 -10.02 -29.93 16.38
N SER A 269 -9.78 -30.53 15.21
CA SER A 269 -10.44 -30.38 13.89
C SER A 269 -10.54 -28.99 13.21
N PRO A 270 -10.00 -28.81 11.97
CA PRO A 270 -10.35 -27.68 11.12
C PRO A 270 -11.60 -27.98 10.26
N ARG A 271 -12.65 -27.18 10.44
CA ARG A 271 -13.82 -27.13 9.54
C ARG A 271 -13.44 -26.49 8.18
N SER A 272 -13.55 -27.28 7.11
CA SER A 272 -13.96 -26.96 5.73
C SER A 272 -13.47 -25.70 4.97
N VAL A 273 -12.22 -25.24 5.12
CA VAL A 273 -11.64 -24.23 4.20
C VAL A 273 -11.32 -24.80 2.79
N ARG A 274 -11.21 -26.13 2.67
CA ARG A 274 -10.80 -26.84 1.45
C ARG A 274 -11.77 -26.70 0.26
N SER A 275 -13.08 -26.54 0.51
CA SER A 275 -14.09 -26.51 -0.57
C SER A 275 -14.13 -25.19 -1.34
N LEU A 276 -13.74 -24.06 -0.71
CA LEU A 276 -13.89 -22.73 -1.32
C LEU A 276 -12.72 -22.34 -2.23
N VAL A 277 -11.52 -22.89 -1.98
CA VAL A 277 -10.33 -22.60 -2.77
C VAL A 277 -10.45 -23.23 -4.17
N ASP A 278 -10.95 -24.46 -4.26
CA ASP A 278 -11.17 -25.14 -5.55
C ASP A 278 -12.29 -24.46 -6.38
N ALA A 279 -13.35 -23.97 -5.73
CA ALA A 279 -14.45 -23.30 -6.40
C ALA A 279 -14.05 -21.95 -7.03
N GLU A 280 -13.17 -21.19 -6.37
CA GLU A 280 -12.64 -19.92 -6.90
C GLU A 280 -11.74 -20.16 -8.11
N GLY A 281 -10.85 -21.17 -8.04
CA GLY A 281 -9.99 -21.53 -9.16
C GLY A 281 -10.77 -22.00 -10.39
N GLU A 282 -11.81 -22.82 -10.18
CA GLU A 282 -12.68 -23.26 -11.26
C GLU A 282 -13.45 -22.10 -11.89
N TRP A 283 -14.00 -21.23 -11.06
CA TRP A 283 -14.73 -20.07 -11.55
C TRP A 283 -13.84 -19.16 -12.41
N VAL A 284 -12.59 -18.90 -12.02
CA VAL A 284 -11.65 -18.10 -12.83
C VAL A 284 -11.41 -18.77 -14.18
N TYR A 285 -11.22 -20.09 -14.20
CA TYR A 285 -11.00 -20.85 -15.43
C TYR A 285 -12.21 -20.76 -16.37
N GLU A 286 -13.41 -21.05 -15.87
CA GLU A 286 -14.66 -20.98 -16.64
C GLU A 286 -14.96 -19.56 -17.12
N LEU A 287 -14.71 -18.56 -16.29
CA LEU A 287 -14.82 -17.15 -16.68
C LEU A 287 -13.95 -16.85 -17.89
N LEU A 288 -12.66 -17.19 -17.84
CA LEU A 288 -11.75 -16.87 -18.94
C LEU A 288 -12.10 -17.62 -20.22
N LEU A 289 -12.52 -18.89 -20.13
CA LEU A 289 -13.03 -19.65 -21.28
C LEU A 289 -14.27 -19.01 -21.90
N ALA A 290 -15.24 -18.58 -21.07
CA ALA A 290 -16.44 -17.87 -21.55
C ALA A 290 -16.10 -16.54 -22.24
N GLN A 291 -14.94 -15.95 -21.90
CA GLN A 291 -14.40 -14.74 -22.53
C GLN A 291 -13.57 -15.02 -23.78
N GLY A 292 -13.46 -16.28 -24.21
CA GLY A 292 -12.79 -16.69 -25.45
C GLY A 292 -11.30 -17.02 -25.31
N LEU A 293 -10.82 -17.29 -24.09
CA LEU A 293 -9.43 -17.70 -23.85
C LEU A 293 -9.08 -18.92 -24.72
N ARG A 294 -7.93 -18.85 -25.38
CA ARG A 294 -7.30 -19.95 -26.13
C ARG A 294 -5.93 -20.31 -25.56
N PRO A 295 -5.43 -21.55 -25.78
CA PRO A 295 -4.16 -21.99 -25.20
C PRO A 295 -2.92 -21.20 -25.64
N ASP A 296 -2.97 -20.58 -26.82
CA ASP A 296 -1.88 -19.80 -27.44
C ASP A 296 -1.80 -18.35 -26.93
N GLN A 297 -2.78 -17.90 -26.16
CA GLN A 297 -2.81 -16.55 -25.59
C GLN A 297 -2.00 -16.45 -24.30
N TYR A 298 -1.71 -15.25 -23.83
CA TYR A 298 -0.98 -15.03 -22.58
C TYR A 298 -1.93 -14.61 -21.45
N VAL A 299 -1.80 -15.27 -20.30
CA VAL A 299 -2.60 -15.00 -19.09
C VAL A 299 -1.72 -14.54 -17.93
N MET A 300 -2.10 -13.45 -17.28
CA MET A 300 -1.53 -12.97 -16.03
C MET A 300 -2.50 -13.20 -14.86
N ASP A 301 -2.09 -13.95 -13.85
CA ASP A 301 -2.83 -14.20 -12.62
C ASP A 301 -2.21 -13.40 -11.45
N VAL A 302 -2.83 -12.28 -11.10
CA VAL A 302 -2.31 -11.29 -10.16
C VAL A 302 -2.82 -11.58 -8.75
N GLY A 303 -1.90 -11.84 -7.82
CA GLY A 303 -2.24 -12.27 -6.47
C GLY A 303 -2.59 -13.76 -6.41
N CYS A 304 -1.90 -14.56 -7.23
CA CYS A 304 -2.17 -15.97 -7.49
C CYS A 304 -2.13 -16.85 -6.23
N GLY A 305 -1.51 -16.40 -5.12
CA GLY A 305 -1.77 -16.84 -3.75
C GLY A 305 -1.92 -18.34 -3.50
N SER A 306 -3.15 -18.84 -3.62
CA SER A 306 -3.53 -20.25 -3.43
C SER A 306 -3.27 -21.16 -4.62
N PHE A 307 -2.88 -20.59 -5.77
CA PHE A 307 -2.65 -21.25 -7.06
C PHE A 307 -3.87 -22.04 -7.54
N ALA A 308 -5.06 -21.70 -7.06
CA ALA A 308 -6.30 -22.37 -7.42
C ALA A 308 -6.62 -22.20 -8.91
N ALA A 309 -6.50 -20.97 -9.43
CA ALA A 309 -6.64 -20.70 -10.86
C ALA A 309 -5.46 -21.31 -11.65
N ALA A 310 -4.24 -21.21 -11.14
CA ALA A 310 -3.05 -21.81 -11.73
C ALA A 310 -3.20 -23.32 -11.96
N ALA A 311 -3.79 -24.06 -11.00
CA ALA A 311 -4.01 -25.50 -11.09
C ALA A 311 -4.91 -25.91 -12.27
N ARG A 312 -5.80 -25.02 -12.74
CA ARG A 312 -6.67 -25.25 -13.90
C ARG A 312 -6.09 -24.69 -15.19
N LEU A 313 -5.44 -23.53 -15.12
CA LEU A 313 -4.90 -22.83 -16.28
C LEU A 313 -3.61 -23.48 -16.79
N LEU A 314 -2.66 -23.86 -15.92
CA LEU A 314 -1.36 -24.42 -16.35
C LEU A 314 -1.48 -25.68 -17.23
N PRO A 315 -2.40 -26.62 -16.99
CA PRO A 315 -2.63 -27.76 -17.90
C PRO A 315 -3.24 -27.37 -19.25
N TYR A 316 -4.12 -26.36 -19.27
CA TYR A 316 -4.83 -25.91 -20.46
C TYR A 316 -3.95 -25.06 -21.39
N MET A 317 -3.12 -24.19 -20.82
CA MET A 317 -2.30 -23.23 -21.56
C MET A 317 -1.09 -23.89 -22.23
N MET A 318 -0.61 -23.29 -23.33
CA MET A 318 0.69 -23.61 -23.89
C MET A 318 1.80 -23.37 -22.86
N GLN A 319 2.90 -24.10 -23.00
CA GLN A 319 4.06 -23.95 -22.12
C GLN A 319 4.53 -22.49 -22.12
N SER A 320 4.79 -21.95 -20.93
CA SER A 320 5.26 -20.58 -20.71
C SER A 320 4.24 -19.46 -20.99
N HIS A 321 2.97 -19.78 -21.25
CA HIS A 321 1.93 -18.77 -21.53
C HIS A 321 1.12 -18.34 -20.30
N TYR A 322 1.29 -19.03 -19.17
CA TYR A 322 0.72 -18.63 -17.88
C TYR A 322 1.76 -17.91 -17.02
N TRP A 323 1.39 -16.75 -16.48
CA TRP A 323 2.22 -15.94 -15.58
C TRP A 323 1.49 -15.69 -14.26
N GLY A 324 2.00 -16.24 -13.16
CA GLY A 324 1.51 -15.95 -11.82
C GLY A 324 2.30 -14.83 -11.14
N TYR A 325 1.62 -13.90 -10.48
CA TYR A 325 2.24 -12.87 -9.66
C TYR A 325 1.81 -12.98 -8.20
N GLU A 326 2.74 -12.80 -7.27
CA GLU A 326 2.47 -12.77 -5.83
C GLU A 326 3.35 -11.73 -5.11
N GLN A 327 2.82 -11.06 -4.09
CA GLN A 327 3.55 -9.99 -3.40
C GLN A 327 4.66 -10.51 -2.49
N THR A 328 4.49 -11.73 -1.98
CA THR A 328 5.35 -12.28 -0.92
C THR A 328 5.90 -13.65 -1.30
N MET A 329 7.19 -13.83 -1.08
CA MET A 329 7.88 -15.09 -1.34
C MET A 329 7.27 -16.25 -0.52
N ASP A 330 6.82 -15.99 0.70
CA ASP A 330 6.21 -17.02 1.55
C ASP A 330 4.93 -17.60 0.94
N ARG A 331 4.05 -16.73 0.38
CA ARG A 331 2.82 -17.19 -0.29
C ARG A 331 3.12 -17.92 -1.58
N TYR A 332 4.07 -17.41 -2.36
CA TYR A 332 4.54 -18.07 -3.56
C TYR A 332 5.05 -19.48 -3.25
N LEU A 333 5.96 -19.62 -2.26
CA LEU A 333 6.54 -20.90 -1.88
C LEU A 333 5.48 -21.86 -1.32
N ALA A 334 4.55 -21.35 -0.50
CA ALA A 334 3.46 -22.15 0.04
C ALA A 334 2.63 -22.77 -1.10
N GLY A 335 2.25 -21.98 -2.10
CA GLY A 335 1.40 -22.49 -3.16
C GLY A 335 2.12 -23.34 -4.22
N VAL A 336 3.34 -23.00 -4.62
CA VAL A 336 4.14 -23.82 -5.57
C VAL A 336 4.55 -25.17 -4.97
N HIS A 337 4.90 -25.24 -3.69
CA HIS A 337 5.37 -26.49 -3.06
C HIS A 337 4.26 -27.31 -2.39
N SER A 338 3.07 -26.73 -2.16
CA SER A 338 1.94 -27.43 -1.54
C SER A 338 0.78 -27.66 -2.51
N GLU A 339 0.31 -26.64 -3.21
CA GLU A 339 -0.99 -26.68 -3.90
C GLU A 339 -0.89 -27.22 -5.33
N LEU A 340 0.07 -26.76 -6.13
CA LEU A 340 0.27 -27.28 -7.49
C LEU A 340 0.63 -28.79 -7.52
N PRO A 341 1.51 -29.32 -6.64
CA PRO A 341 1.81 -30.75 -6.61
C PRO A 341 0.61 -31.60 -6.20
N LYS A 342 -0.25 -31.12 -5.29
CA LYS A 342 -1.51 -31.81 -4.92
C LYS A 342 -2.47 -31.92 -6.10
N ALA A 343 -2.47 -30.93 -6.99
CA ALA A 343 -3.25 -30.94 -8.22
C ALA A 343 -2.59 -31.73 -9.37
N GLY A 344 -1.38 -32.27 -9.17
CA GLY A 344 -0.62 -32.97 -10.21
C GLY A 344 -0.10 -32.05 -11.32
N VAL A 345 0.08 -30.76 -11.01
CA VAL A 345 0.44 -29.73 -11.99
C VAL A 345 1.91 -29.31 -11.81
N ALA A 346 2.65 -29.39 -12.91
CA ALA A 346 4.05 -28.96 -13.00
C ALA A 346 4.15 -27.43 -13.04
N ALA A 347 4.81 -26.83 -12.05
CA ALA A 347 4.98 -25.37 -11.95
C ALA A 347 5.86 -24.81 -13.09
N GLU A 348 6.82 -25.59 -13.58
CA GLU A 348 7.72 -25.26 -14.70
C GLU A 348 7.00 -25.01 -16.04
N ARG A 349 5.70 -25.30 -16.12
CA ARG A 349 4.86 -24.94 -17.28
C ARG A 349 4.54 -23.45 -17.35
N GLY A 350 4.72 -22.70 -16.25
CA GLY A 350 4.44 -21.27 -16.18
C GLY A 350 5.63 -20.46 -15.67
N HIS A 351 5.44 -19.14 -15.68
CA HIS A 351 6.37 -18.19 -15.10
C HIS A 351 5.77 -17.56 -13.84
N PHE A 352 6.62 -17.24 -12.87
CA PHE A 352 6.17 -16.63 -11.63
C PHE A 352 7.02 -15.43 -11.26
N VAL A 353 6.35 -14.34 -10.90
CA VAL A 353 6.97 -13.07 -10.51
C VAL A 353 6.62 -12.78 -9.06
N VAL A 354 7.63 -12.50 -8.24
CA VAL A 354 7.45 -12.17 -6.82
C VAL A 354 8.12 -10.84 -6.50
N ASN A 355 7.31 -9.82 -6.21
CA ASN A 355 7.76 -8.53 -5.72
C ASN A 355 6.61 -7.77 -5.05
N GLU A 356 6.90 -6.79 -4.20
CA GLU A 356 5.87 -6.02 -3.48
C GLU A 356 5.30 -4.84 -4.30
N GLU A 357 5.89 -4.56 -5.46
CA GLU A 357 5.73 -3.30 -6.19
C GLU A 357 4.82 -3.39 -7.42
N PHE A 358 4.35 -4.58 -7.78
CA PHE A 358 3.71 -4.88 -9.08
C PHE A 358 4.65 -4.59 -10.26
N ASP A 359 5.95 -4.82 -10.07
CA ASP A 359 6.94 -4.66 -11.13
C ASP A 359 6.86 -5.82 -12.14
N PHE A 360 6.52 -5.48 -13.38
CA PHE A 360 6.47 -6.39 -14.53
C PHE A 360 7.48 -6.03 -15.62
N SER A 361 8.50 -5.22 -15.30
CA SER A 361 9.52 -4.76 -16.25
C SER A 361 10.25 -5.92 -16.94
N GLY A 362 10.56 -6.99 -16.18
CA GLY A 362 11.18 -8.21 -16.70
C GLY A 362 10.28 -9.11 -17.54
N VAL A 363 9.00 -8.77 -17.71
CA VAL A 363 8.05 -9.57 -18.49
C VAL A 363 8.12 -9.17 -19.98
N PRO A 364 8.54 -10.08 -20.89
CA PRO A 364 8.88 -9.73 -22.27
C PRO A 364 7.68 -9.62 -23.22
N HIS A 365 6.47 -9.93 -22.76
CA HIS A 365 5.27 -10.01 -23.60
C HIS A 365 4.11 -9.20 -23.02
N ALA A 366 3.10 -8.94 -23.85
CA ALA A 366 1.81 -8.42 -23.43
C ALA A 366 0.81 -9.56 -23.23
N PHE A 367 -0.25 -9.30 -22.47
CA PHE A 367 -1.25 -10.29 -22.04
C PHE A 367 -2.61 -10.04 -22.67
N ASP A 368 -3.22 -11.10 -23.15
CA ASP A 368 -4.61 -11.08 -23.62
C ASP A 368 -5.58 -11.00 -22.43
N TYR A 369 -5.23 -11.68 -21.35
CA TYR A 369 -6.07 -11.75 -20.15
C TYR A 369 -5.24 -11.52 -18.90
N ALA A 370 -5.76 -10.70 -18.00
CA ALA A 370 -5.29 -10.61 -16.64
C ALA A 370 -6.46 -10.86 -15.68
N ILE A 371 -6.20 -11.47 -14.53
CA ILE A 371 -7.19 -11.70 -13.47
C ILE A 371 -6.61 -11.33 -12.11
N ALA A 372 -7.39 -10.61 -11.30
CA ALA A 372 -7.09 -10.35 -9.90
C ALA A 372 -8.31 -10.75 -9.04
N SER A 373 -8.32 -12.00 -8.59
CA SER A 373 -9.40 -12.56 -7.76
C SER A 373 -9.15 -12.33 -6.26
N SER A 374 -10.16 -11.77 -5.58
CA SER A 374 -10.16 -11.44 -4.16
C SER A 374 -8.92 -10.65 -3.69
N LEU A 375 -8.25 -9.93 -4.60
CA LEU A 375 -6.98 -9.24 -4.32
C LEU A 375 -7.22 -7.85 -3.73
N LEU A 376 -8.10 -7.05 -4.33
CA LEU A 376 -8.26 -5.62 -4.00
C LEU A 376 -8.62 -5.38 -2.54
N ARG A 377 -9.42 -6.27 -1.96
CA ARG A 377 -9.82 -6.26 -0.54
C ARG A 377 -8.64 -6.39 0.44
N ARG A 378 -7.50 -6.88 -0.04
CA ARG A 378 -6.23 -7.06 0.70
C ARG A 378 -5.23 -5.94 0.42
N LEU A 379 -5.54 -5.00 -0.48
CA LEU A 379 -4.63 -3.96 -0.92
C LEU A 379 -5.09 -2.56 -0.51
N PRO A 380 -4.20 -1.73 0.09
CA PRO A 380 -4.46 -0.31 0.23
C PRO A 380 -4.62 0.35 -1.15
N LEU A 381 -5.28 1.52 -1.18
CA LEU A 381 -5.66 2.17 -2.43
C LEU A 381 -4.45 2.46 -3.35
N ASN A 382 -3.31 2.84 -2.77
CA ASN A 382 -2.06 3.01 -3.50
C ASN A 382 -1.54 1.72 -4.15
N ALA A 383 -1.73 0.56 -3.53
CA ALA A 383 -1.36 -0.73 -4.10
C ALA A 383 -2.35 -1.16 -5.20
N VAL A 384 -3.64 -0.84 -5.05
CA VAL A 384 -4.63 -1.04 -6.14
C VAL A 384 -4.28 -0.17 -7.34
N ALA A 385 -3.98 1.11 -7.11
CA ALA A 385 -3.60 2.05 -8.15
C ALA A 385 -2.34 1.59 -8.91
N ARG A 386 -1.33 1.10 -8.17
CA ARG A 386 -0.14 0.49 -8.77
C ARG A 386 -0.51 -0.74 -9.59
N CYS A 387 -1.22 -1.71 -9.01
CA CYS A 387 -1.68 -2.90 -9.71
C CYS A 387 -2.39 -2.57 -11.03
N PHE A 388 -3.31 -1.61 -11.02
CA PHE A 388 -4.03 -1.21 -12.24
C PHE A 388 -3.06 -0.63 -13.27
N ALA A 389 -2.19 0.30 -12.86
CA ALA A 389 -1.20 0.92 -13.75
C ALA A 389 -0.23 -0.12 -14.37
N SER A 390 0.27 -1.07 -13.58
CA SER A 390 1.22 -2.09 -14.06
C SER A 390 0.56 -3.09 -15.00
N VAL A 391 -0.64 -3.59 -14.63
CA VAL A 391 -1.34 -4.62 -15.40
C VAL A 391 -1.87 -4.05 -16.71
N VAL A 392 -2.55 -2.90 -16.69
CA VAL A 392 -3.15 -2.29 -17.89
C VAL A 392 -2.09 -2.01 -18.96
N ARG A 393 -0.88 -1.58 -18.56
CA ARG A 393 0.24 -1.37 -19.49
C ARG A 393 0.78 -2.63 -20.14
N LYS A 394 0.59 -3.78 -19.50
CA LYS A 394 1.01 -5.09 -19.99
C LYS A 394 -0.09 -5.80 -20.75
N LEU A 395 -1.28 -5.22 -20.90
CA LEU A 395 -2.31 -5.78 -21.76
C LEU A 395 -2.02 -5.53 -23.24
N THR A 396 -2.46 -6.45 -24.09
CA THR A 396 -2.60 -6.20 -25.54
C THR A 396 -3.68 -5.13 -25.76
N PRO A 397 -3.77 -4.50 -26.95
CA PRO A 397 -4.82 -3.51 -27.23
C PRO A 397 -6.25 -4.04 -27.04
N GLU A 398 -6.48 -5.34 -27.23
CA GLU A 398 -7.76 -6.03 -27.02
C GLU A 398 -7.83 -6.75 -25.67
N GLY A 399 -6.78 -6.64 -24.86
CA GLY A 399 -6.63 -7.37 -23.62
C GLY A 399 -7.63 -6.93 -22.56
N ARG A 400 -7.99 -7.86 -21.67
CA ARG A 400 -8.97 -7.62 -20.60
C ARG A 400 -8.40 -7.96 -19.25
N PHE A 401 -8.49 -7.02 -18.31
CA PHE A 401 -8.15 -7.25 -16.92
C PHE A 401 -9.41 -7.40 -16.07
N PHE A 402 -9.66 -8.64 -15.64
CA PHE A 402 -10.77 -9.01 -14.78
C PHE A 402 -10.40 -8.80 -13.31
N VAL A 403 -11.27 -8.16 -12.57
CA VAL A 403 -11.03 -7.83 -11.16
C VAL A 403 -12.29 -8.09 -10.36
N THR A 404 -12.21 -8.98 -9.38
CA THR A 404 -13.33 -9.17 -8.44
C THR A 404 -13.31 -8.06 -7.40
N TRP A 405 -14.48 -7.54 -7.06
CA TRP A 405 -14.66 -6.43 -6.14
C TRP A 405 -15.89 -6.62 -5.28
N ALA A 406 -15.79 -6.29 -3.99
CA ALA A 406 -16.92 -6.31 -3.07
C ALA A 406 -17.35 -4.87 -2.78
N GLU A 407 -18.56 -4.50 -3.22
CA GLU A 407 -19.16 -3.22 -2.92
C GLU A 407 -19.40 -3.11 -1.40
N PRO A 408 -18.91 -2.07 -0.71
CA PRO A 408 -19.19 -1.89 0.70
C PRO A 408 -20.68 -1.57 0.92
N GLY A 409 -21.44 -2.53 1.44
CA GLY A 409 -22.81 -2.35 1.94
C GLY A 409 -22.90 -1.60 3.29
N PRO A 410 -24.08 -1.04 3.62
CA PRO A 410 -24.30 -0.29 4.87
C PRO A 410 -24.22 -1.14 6.14
N ASP A 411 -24.42 -2.45 6.01
CA ASP A 411 -24.36 -3.48 7.06
C ASP A 411 -22.93 -3.96 7.36
N LEU A 412 -21.90 -3.42 6.68
CA LEU A 412 -20.51 -3.87 6.81
C LEU A 412 -19.95 -3.83 8.24
N PHE A 413 -20.51 -2.96 9.09
CA PHE A 413 -20.05 -2.72 10.46
C PHE A 413 -20.97 -3.34 11.52
N GLU A 414 -22.04 -4.03 11.12
CA GLU A 414 -23.00 -4.59 12.06
C GLU A 414 -22.50 -5.92 12.66
N PRO A 415 -22.60 -6.11 13.99
CA PRO A 415 -22.27 -7.38 14.64
C PRO A 415 -23.14 -8.51 14.12
N ARG A 416 -22.53 -9.65 13.74
CA ARG A 416 -23.25 -10.85 13.31
C ARG A 416 -23.43 -11.82 14.47
N GLN A 417 -24.65 -12.31 14.64
CA GLN A 417 -24.92 -13.41 15.57
C GLN A 417 -24.58 -14.74 14.91
N GLN A 418 -23.67 -15.48 15.52
CA GLN A 418 -23.34 -16.84 15.11
C GLN A 418 -24.39 -17.83 15.62
N PRO A 419 -24.53 -19.00 14.97
CA PRO A 419 -25.47 -20.05 15.40
C PRO A 419 -25.23 -20.56 16.83
N ASP A 420 -24.03 -20.38 17.37
CA ASP A 420 -23.65 -20.75 18.73
C ASP A 420 -23.90 -19.63 19.77
N GLY A 421 -24.51 -18.52 19.35
CA GLY A 421 -24.79 -17.36 20.18
C GLY A 421 -23.60 -16.41 20.37
N ALA A 422 -22.45 -16.69 19.74
CA ALA A 422 -21.34 -15.75 19.73
C ALA A 422 -21.67 -14.55 18.86
N THR A 423 -21.47 -13.34 19.39
CA THR A 423 -21.49 -12.13 18.57
C THR A 423 -20.12 -11.95 17.95
N THR A 424 -20.03 -12.14 16.64
CA THR A 424 -18.80 -11.91 15.88
C THR A 424 -18.94 -10.67 15.03
N SER A 425 -17.96 -9.78 15.08
CA SER A 425 -17.69 -8.87 13.96
C SER A 425 -17.04 -9.69 12.85
N ALA A 426 -17.44 -9.50 11.59
CA ALA A 426 -16.82 -10.24 10.50
C ALA A 426 -15.32 -9.88 10.38
N ASP A 427 -14.48 -10.90 10.23
CA ASP A 427 -13.05 -10.77 9.87
C ASP A 427 -12.97 -10.26 8.43
N TRP A 428 -13.25 -8.97 8.24
CA TRP A 428 -13.26 -8.38 6.91
C TRP A 428 -11.85 -8.06 6.44
N PRO A 429 -11.56 -8.27 5.14
CA PRO A 429 -10.34 -7.77 4.54
C PRO A 429 -10.21 -6.25 4.78
N PRO A 430 -8.99 -5.75 5.04
CA PRO A 430 -8.79 -4.41 5.60
C PRO A 430 -9.12 -3.25 4.65
N TYR A 431 -9.53 -3.49 3.40
CA TYR A 431 -9.74 -2.43 2.41
C TYR A 431 -11.05 -2.59 1.65
N HIS A 432 -11.81 -1.50 1.58
CA HIS A 432 -12.99 -1.36 0.75
C HIS A 432 -12.82 -0.08 -0.05
N HIS A 433 -12.92 -0.21 -1.37
CA HIS A 433 -12.75 0.89 -2.30
C HIS A 433 -14.06 1.11 -3.02
N ASP A 434 -14.52 2.35 -3.05
CA ASP A 434 -15.72 2.72 -3.79
C ASP A 434 -15.52 2.51 -5.30
N PHE A 435 -16.59 2.18 -6.04
CA PHE A 435 -16.50 1.94 -7.48
C PHE A 435 -15.99 3.17 -8.24
N ASP A 436 -16.42 4.38 -7.89
CA ASP A 436 -16.01 5.61 -8.57
C ASP A 436 -14.52 5.90 -8.34
N VAL A 437 -14.00 5.48 -7.18
CA VAL A 437 -12.56 5.54 -6.90
C VAL A 437 -11.81 4.56 -7.80
N LEU A 438 -12.27 3.31 -7.89
CA LEU A 438 -11.66 2.30 -8.78
C LEU A 438 -11.73 2.71 -10.25
N ALA A 439 -12.84 3.31 -10.68
CA ALA A 439 -13.01 3.81 -12.04
C ALA A 439 -12.03 4.92 -12.38
N ARG A 440 -11.87 5.90 -11.49
CA ARG A 440 -10.85 6.96 -11.66
C ARG A 440 -9.44 6.38 -11.73
N LEU A 441 -9.10 5.40 -10.90
CA LEU A 441 -7.80 4.75 -10.96
C LEU A 441 -7.57 4.00 -12.27
N ALA A 442 -8.59 3.29 -12.78
CA ALA A 442 -8.52 2.60 -14.06
C ALA A 442 -8.34 3.57 -15.24
N GLU A 443 -9.08 4.68 -15.26
CA GLU A 443 -8.95 5.75 -16.26
C GLU A 443 -7.53 6.32 -16.32
N LEU A 444 -6.92 6.54 -15.15
CA LEU A 444 -5.58 7.07 -15.04
C LEU A 444 -4.49 6.06 -15.39
N ALA A 445 -4.75 4.77 -15.14
CA ALA A 445 -3.94 3.68 -15.65
C ALA A 445 -4.03 3.53 -17.18
N GLY A 446 -4.88 4.32 -17.86
CA GLY A 446 -5.08 4.27 -19.31
C GLY A 446 -6.07 3.20 -19.74
N GLY A 447 -6.96 2.75 -18.84
CA GLY A 447 -8.02 1.79 -19.13
C GLY A 447 -9.42 2.36 -18.88
N ARG A 448 -10.43 1.63 -19.33
CA ARG A 448 -11.84 1.86 -19.03
C ARG A 448 -12.35 0.72 -18.17
N ILE A 449 -12.99 1.04 -17.05
CA ILE A 449 -13.61 0.04 -16.17
C ILE A 449 -15.11 -0.08 -16.44
N GLU A 450 -15.62 -1.30 -16.41
CA GLU A 450 -17.05 -1.60 -16.51
C GLU A 450 -17.42 -2.72 -15.52
N ARG A 451 -18.65 -2.71 -14.99
CA ARG A 451 -19.20 -3.82 -14.20
C ARG A 451 -19.73 -4.89 -15.14
N LEU A 452 -19.46 -6.17 -14.85
CA LEU A 452 -20.08 -7.30 -15.55
C LEU A 452 -21.24 -7.86 -14.71
N PRO A 453 -22.50 -7.55 -15.07
CA PRO A 453 -23.67 -7.79 -14.21
C PRO A 453 -24.05 -9.28 -14.01
N ASP A 454 -23.53 -10.20 -14.84
CA ASP A 454 -23.93 -11.62 -14.82
C ASP A 454 -22.83 -12.58 -14.32
N ALA A 455 -21.75 -12.04 -13.78
CA ALA A 455 -20.63 -12.83 -13.28
C ALA A 455 -20.78 -13.13 -11.78
N HIS A 456 -21.41 -14.26 -11.45
CA HIS A 456 -21.58 -14.71 -10.07
C HIS A 456 -20.27 -15.30 -9.51
N HIS A 457 -19.48 -14.49 -8.80
CA HIS A 457 -18.30 -15.00 -8.09
C HIS A 457 -18.73 -15.87 -6.89
N PRO A 458 -18.03 -17.00 -6.59
CA PRO A 458 -18.38 -17.91 -5.48
C PRO A 458 -18.42 -17.25 -4.10
N ARG A 459 -17.80 -16.07 -3.93
CA ARG A 459 -17.82 -15.28 -2.69
C ARG A 459 -18.82 -14.12 -2.70
N GLY A 460 -19.69 -14.05 -3.70
CA GLY A 460 -20.65 -12.93 -3.86
C GLY A 460 -19.99 -11.61 -4.23
N GLU A 461 -18.77 -11.63 -4.77
CA GLU A 461 -18.08 -10.43 -5.26
C GLU A 461 -18.60 -10.08 -6.66
N SER A 462 -18.72 -8.80 -6.97
CA SER A 462 -18.98 -8.32 -8.33
C SER A 462 -17.73 -8.45 -9.19
N LEU A 463 -17.91 -8.58 -10.50
CA LEU A 463 -16.81 -8.60 -11.45
C LEU A 463 -16.70 -7.25 -12.16
N LEU A 464 -15.50 -6.72 -12.22
CA LEU A 464 -15.12 -5.57 -13.00
C LEU A 464 -14.22 -6.01 -14.16
N VAL A 465 -14.31 -5.33 -15.29
CA VAL A 465 -13.38 -5.49 -16.42
C VAL A 465 -12.74 -4.16 -16.72
N ILE A 466 -11.42 -4.15 -16.81
CA ILE A 466 -10.62 -3.02 -17.25
C ILE A 466 -10.03 -3.34 -18.62
N ALA A 467 -10.36 -2.54 -19.63
CA ALA A 467 -9.83 -2.65 -20.98
C ALA A 467 -8.95 -1.43 -21.31
N PRO A 468 -7.81 -1.57 -22.00
CA PRO A 468 -6.98 -0.44 -22.41
C PRO A 468 -7.77 0.55 -23.29
N ASN A 469 -7.51 1.84 -23.11
CA ASN A 469 -8.02 2.85 -24.02
C ASN A 469 -7.36 2.69 -25.39
N ALA A 470 -8.13 2.87 -26.47
CA ALA A 470 -7.58 2.93 -27.82
C ALA A 470 -6.49 4.02 -27.85
N ARG A 471 -5.24 3.64 -28.14
CA ARG A 471 -4.14 4.62 -28.24
C ARG A 471 -4.51 5.61 -29.34
N SER A 472 -4.70 6.88 -28.97
CA SER A 472 -4.75 7.95 -29.96
C SER A 472 -3.38 8.00 -30.64
N SER A 473 -3.36 7.74 -31.95
CA SER A 473 -2.22 8.01 -32.80
C SER A 473 -2.01 9.53 -32.85
N VAL A 474 -1.36 10.11 -31.84
CA VAL A 474 -0.82 11.46 -31.98
C VAL A 474 0.43 11.30 -32.82
N SER A 475 0.26 11.44 -34.14
CA SER A 475 1.37 11.67 -35.05
C SER A 475 2.14 12.90 -34.58
N HIS A 476 3.33 12.72 -34.02
CA HIS A 476 4.30 13.80 -33.98
C HIS A 476 4.76 14.04 -35.42
N SER A 477 4.06 14.95 -36.12
CA SER A 477 4.62 15.57 -37.30
C SER A 477 5.76 16.48 -36.83
N THR A 478 6.98 15.95 -36.85
CA THR A 478 8.19 16.76 -36.96
C THR A 478 8.09 17.54 -38.26
N ASP A 479 7.67 18.81 -38.17
CA ASP A 479 7.91 19.80 -39.21
C ASP A 479 8.78 20.89 -38.60
N HIS A 480 10.08 20.58 -38.51
CA HIS A 480 11.10 21.60 -38.37
C HIS A 480 11.39 22.18 -39.75
N ARG A 481 10.93 23.41 -39.99
CA ARG A 481 11.56 24.29 -40.99
C ARG A 481 12.20 25.48 -40.27
N ILE A 482 13.54 25.42 -40.30
CA ILE A 482 14.59 26.44 -40.28
C ILE A 482 14.22 27.79 -39.68
#